data_AF-A0A9E2HX74-F1
#
_entry.id   AF-A0A9E2HX74-F1
#
_cell.length_a   1.000
_cell.length_b   1.000
_cell.length_c   1.000
_cell.angle_alpha   90.00
_cell.angle_beta   90.00
_cell.angle_gamma   90.00
#
_symmetry.space_group_name_H-M   'P 1'
#
loop_
_entity.id
_entity.type
_entity.pdbx_description
1 polymer ?
#
loop_
_entity_poly.entity_id
_entity_poly.type
_entity_poly.pdbx_seq_one_letter_code
_entity_poly.pdbx_strand_id
1 'polypeptide(L)'
;MDPSYSIKKFKQACKQGKSKVLVLRYAKLTARKDFGLKTKKEILRFVANDGLEHLKFICTNEWRANPDKKNSAKVDSYEFYSGKLYGYIAFVFIEKTQMWLIKSFKKNENSGVRHQPFQVLEKLIH
;
A
#
# COMPACT_ATOMS: atom_id res chain seq x y z
N MET A 1 11.10 -10.44 -8.90
CA MET A 1 9.70 -10.32 -9.38
C MET A 1 9.36 -8.85 -9.42
N ASP A 2 8.63 -8.45 -10.44
CA ASP A 2 8.24 -7.06 -10.66
C ASP A 2 6.76 -6.84 -10.30
N PRO A 3 6.37 -5.62 -9.93
CA PRO A 3 4.97 -5.27 -9.72
C PRO A 3 4.15 -5.40 -11.00
N SER A 4 2.90 -5.83 -10.88
CA SER A 4 1.97 -5.88 -12.01
C SER A 4 1.53 -4.50 -12.49
N TYR A 5 1.58 -3.52 -11.58
CA TYR A 5 1.01 -2.20 -11.79
C TYR A 5 2.03 -1.08 -11.61
N SER A 6 1.89 -0.04 -12.43
CA SER A 6 2.72 1.16 -12.31
C SER A 6 2.33 1.97 -11.07
N ILE A 7 3.26 2.10 -10.13
CA ILE A 7 3.06 2.94 -8.94
C ILE A 7 2.79 4.41 -9.32
N LYS A 8 3.42 4.91 -10.38
CA LYS A 8 3.20 6.27 -10.89
C LYS A 8 1.74 6.46 -11.32
N LYS A 9 1.16 5.49 -12.05
CA LYS A 9 -0.26 5.52 -12.45
C LYS A 9 -1.19 5.45 -11.23
N PHE A 10 -0.86 4.62 -10.24
CA PHE A 10 -1.63 4.53 -9.00
C PHE A 10 -1.63 5.85 -8.21
N LYS A 11 -0.46 6.47 -8.00
CA LYS A 11 -0.35 7.78 -7.32
C LYS A 11 -1.08 8.87 -8.09
N GLN A 12 -0.98 8.87 -9.42
CA GLN A 12 -1.72 9.80 -10.27
C GLN A 12 -3.24 9.62 -10.13
N ALA A 13 -3.74 8.39 -10.07
CA ALA A 13 -5.16 8.13 -9.83
C ALA A 13 -5.61 8.63 -8.44
N CYS A 14 -4.77 8.48 -7.41
CA CYS A 14 -5.03 9.06 -6.08
C CYS A 14 -5.11 10.59 -6.13
N LYS A 15 -4.25 11.24 -6.93
CA LYS A 15 -4.25 12.70 -7.16
C LYS A 15 -5.52 13.17 -7.87
N GLN A 16 -6.00 12.41 -8.86
CA GLN A 16 -7.24 12.71 -9.61
C GLN A 16 -8.52 12.55 -8.77
N GLY A 17 -8.48 11.76 -7.69
CA GLY A 17 -9.47 11.81 -6.61
C GLY A 17 -10.46 10.65 -6.56
N LYS A 18 -11.62 10.92 -5.92
CA LYS A 18 -12.52 9.88 -5.36
C LYS A 18 -13.13 8.92 -6.40
N SER A 19 -13.28 9.30 -7.66
CA SER A 19 -13.97 8.50 -8.68
C SER A 19 -13.10 7.39 -9.27
N LYS A 20 -11.77 7.49 -9.17
CA LYS A 20 -10.84 6.53 -9.80
C LYS A 20 -10.25 5.51 -8.83
N VAL A 21 -10.36 5.75 -7.53
CA VAL A 21 -9.81 4.87 -6.49
C VAL A 21 -10.89 4.53 -5.48
N LEU A 22 -11.16 3.25 -5.26
CA LEU A 22 -11.96 2.74 -4.16
C LEU A 22 -11.04 2.34 -3.00
N VAL A 23 -11.54 2.47 -1.78
CA VAL A 23 -10.83 2.05 -0.56
C VAL A 23 -11.74 1.12 0.19
N LEU A 24 -11.31 -0.14 0.37
CA LEU A 24 -12.12 -1.12 1.09
C LEU A 24 -12.34 -0.70 2.54
N ARG A 25 -13.47 -1.14 3.11
CA ARG A 25 -13.86 -0.80 4.48
C ARG A 25 -12.74 -1.11 5.48
N TYR A 26 -12.14 -2.30 5.39
CA TYR A 26 -11.06 -2.70 6.29
C TYR A 26 -9.83 -1.80 6.15
N ALA A 27 -9.40 -1.51 4.91
CA ALA A 27 -8.29 -0.59 4.65
C ALA A 27 -8.54 0.81 5.21
N LYS A 28 -9.78 1.32 5.10
CA LYS A 28 -10.15 2.61 5.70
C LYS A 28 -10.09 2.58 7.23
N LEU A 29 -10.55 1.48 7.85
CA LEU A 29 -10.53 1.32 9.31
C LEU A 29 -9.10 1.31 9.85
N THR A 30 -8.21 0.54 9.23
CA THR A 30 -6.81 0.44 9.66
C THR A 30 -6.03 1.70 9.32
N ALA A 31 -6.26 2.34 8.17
CA ALA A 31 -5.66 3.66 7.87
C ALA A 31 -6.02 4.72 8.92
N ARG A 32 -7.27 4.71 9.39
CA ARG A 32 -7.71 5.59 10.49
C ARG A 32 -7.02 5.25 11.80
N LYS A 33 -6.98 3.97 12.18
CA LYS A 33 -6.40 3.50 13.43
C LYS A 33 -4.90 3.76 13.50
N ASP A 34 -4.18 3.44 12.43
CA ASP A 34 -2.73 3.31 12.43
C ASP A 34 -2.01 4.60 11.99
N PHE A 35 -2.66 5.41 11.16
CA PHE A 35 -2.07 6.64 10.57
C PHE A 35 -2.95 7.87 10.77
N GLY A 36 -4.07 7.76 11.50
CA GLY A 36 -4.99 8.88 11.73
C GLY A 36 -5.77 9.36 10.50
N LEU A 37 -5.74 8.62 9.39
CA LEU A 37 -6.39 9.00 8.12
C LEU A 37 -7.88 8.64 8.15
N LYS A 38 -8.74 9.58 8.56
CA LYS A 38 -10.15 9.33 8.89
C LYS A 38 -11.04 9.13 7.66
N THR A 39 -10.68 9.77 6.55
CA THR A 39 -11.51 9.86 5.35
C THR A 39 -10.81 9.27 4.14
N LYS A 40 -11.60 8.82 3.16
CA LYS A 40 -11.09 8.44 1.85
C LYS A 40 -10.23 9.55 1.22
N LYS A 41 -10.65 10.81 1.37
CA LYS A 41 -9.94 11.97 0.81
C LYS A 41 -8.54 12.12 1.42
N GLU A 42 -8.40 11.93 2.73
CA GLU A 42 -7.11 11.97 3.42
C GLU A 42 -6.21 10.82 2.98
N ILE A 43 -6.73 9.59 2.87
CA ILE A 43 -5.96 8.43 2.37
C ILE A 43 -5.41 8.71 0.97
N LEU A 44 -6.25 9.20 0.04
CA LEU A 44 -5.81 9.48 -1.32
C LEU A 44 -4.79 10.62 -1.38
N ARG A 45 -4.98 11.69 -0.58
CA ARG A 45 -4.01 12.79 -0.50
C ARG A 45 -2.68 12.33 0.08
N PHE A 46 -2.71 11.50 1.11
CA PHE A 46 -1.51 10.92 1.72
C PHE A 46 -0.68 10.15 0.68
N VAL A 47 -1.32 9.29 -0.11
CA VAL A 47 -0.63 8.54 -1.18
C VAL A 47 -0.14 9.45 -2.31
N ALA A 48 -0.94 10.45 -2.70
CA ALA A 48 -0.62 11.35 -3.81
C ALA A 48 0.54 12.31 -3.48
N ASN A 49 0.70 12.67 -2.21
CA ASN A 49 1.68 13.65 -1.74
C ASN A 49 2.85 12.96 -0.99
N ASP A 50 3.33 11.85 -1.53
CA ASP A 50 4.55 11.16 -1.05
C ASP A 50 4.52 10.64 0.40
N GLY A 51 3.35 10.47 1.02
CA GLY A 51 3.24 9.89 2.38
C GLY A 51 3.64 8.41 2.47
N LEU A 52 3.81 7.73 1.32
CA LEU A 52 4.41 6.41 1.22
C LEU A 52 5.93 6.54 0.98
N GLU A 53 6.67 7.00 1.99
CA GLU A 53 8.11 7.22 1.91
C GLU A 53 8.86 5.88 1.77
N HIS A 54 9.99 5.87 1.07
CA HIS A 54 10.83 4.67 0.87
C HIS A 54 10.04 3.41 0.44
N LEU A 55 9.02 3.62 -0.41
CA LEU A 55 8.12 2.56 -0.85
C LEU A 55 8.92 1.42 -1.51
N LYS A 56 8.75 0.21 -0.97
CA LYS A 56 9.43 -0.99 -1.44
C LYS A 56 8.44 -2.08 -1.79
N PHE A 57 8.59 -2.63 -2.98
CA PHE A 57 7.77 -3.74 -3.46
C PHE A 57 8.06 -5.01 -2.67
N ILE A 58 7.00 -5.71 -2.26
CA ILE A 58 7.09 -7.00 -1.56
C ILE A 58 6.81 -8.13 -2.54
N CYS A 59 5.61 -8.13 -3.13
CA CYS A 59 5.17 -9.22 -4.01
C CYS A 59 3.90 -8.86 -4.79
N THR A 60 3.64 -9.69 -5.79
CA THR A 60 2.41 -9.75 -6.57
C THR A 60 1.72 -11.08 -6.28
N ASN A 61 0.44 -11.07 -5.94
CA ASN A 61 -0.35 -12.29 -5.73
C ASN A 61 -1.69 -12.23 -6.47
N GLU A 62 -2.23 -13.37 -6.87
CA GLU A 62 -3.62 -13.46 -7.34
C GLU A 62 -4.60 -13.02 -6.25
N TRP A 63 -5.61 -12.23 -6.61
CA TRP A 63 -6.66 -11.82 -5.68
C TRP A 63 -7.65 -12.96 -5.45
N ARG A 64 -7.30 -13.86 -4.53
CA ARG A 64 -8.11 -15.05 -4.18
C ARG A 64 -9.56 -14.72 -3.77
N ALA A 65 -9.75 -13.57 -3.11
CA ALA A 65 -11.06 -13.10 -2.66
C ALA A 65 -11.71 -12.10 -3.65
N ASN A 66 -11.36 -12.20 -4.94
CA ASN A 66 -12.01 -11.39 -5.97
C ASN A 66 -13.49 -11.81 -6.11
N PRO A 67 -14.45 -10.89 -5.93
CA PRO A 67 -15.86 -11.20 -6.14
C PRO A 67 -16.19 -11.55 -7.61
N ASP A 68 -15.40 -11.06 -8.56
CA ASP A 68 -15.52 -11.43 -9.98
C ASP A 68 -14.56 -12.57 -10.31
N LYS A 69 -15.05 -13.82 -10.14
CA LYS A 69 -14.24 -15.01 -10.41
C LYS A 69 -13.89 -15.21 -11.89
N LYS A 70 -14.57 -14.51 -12.81
CA LYS A 70 -14.29 -14.62 -14.25
C LYS A 70 -13.09 -13.77 -14.67
N ASN A 71 -12.78 -12.71 -13.92
CA ASN A 71 -11.70 -11.79 -14.22
C ASN A 71 -10.66 -11.83 -13.10
N SER A 72 -9.68 -12.73 -13.19
CA SER A 72 -8.56 -12.76 -12.24
C SER A 72 -7.86 -11.40 -12.18
N ALA A 73 -7.58 -10.92 -10.98
CA ALA A 73 -6.90 -9.65 -10.77
C ALA A 73 -5.73 -9.87 -9.82
N LYS A 74 -4.61 -9.21 -10.07
CA LYS A 74 -3.40 -9.33 -9.25
C LYS A 74 -3.42 -8.27 -8.16
N VAL A 75 -2.74 -8.54 -7.06
CA VAL A 75 -2.59 -7.61 -5.93
C VAL A 75 -1.11 -7.36 -5.76
N ASP A 76 -0.71 -6.12 -5.98
CA ASP A 76 0.64 -5.68 -5.67
C ASP A 76 0.66 -5.19 -4.22
N SER A 77 1.68 -5.62 -3.48
CA SER A 77 1.86 -5.32 -2.07
C SER A 77 3.20 -4.64 -1.84
N TYR A 78 3.20 -3.63 -0.99
CA TYR A 78 4.36 -2.80 -0.68
C TYR A 78 4.47 -2.51 0.80
N GLU A 79 5.69 -2.31 1.25
CA GLU A 79 6.02 -1.69 2.53
C GLU A 79 6.47 -0.26 2.32
N PHE A 80 6.27 0.60 3.32
CA PHE A 80 6.66 2.00 3.25
C PHE A 80 6.96 2.54 4.66
N TYR A 81 7.58 3.71 4.71
CA TYR A 81 7.68 4.54 5.89
C TYR A 81 6.80 5.78 5.77
N SER A 82 6.40 6.32 6.91
CA SER A 82 5.82 7.66 7.02
C SER A 82 6.31 8.26 8.32
N GLY A 83 7.38 9.06 8.23
CA GLY A 83 8.17 9.42 9.39
C GLY A 83 8.65 8.17 10.15
N LYS A 84 8.24 8.02 11.41
CA LYS A 84 8.61 6.87 12.26
C LYS A 84 7.70 5.65 12.11
N LEU A 85 6.63 5.73 11.31
CA LEU A 85 5.68 4.64 11.15
C LEU A 85 6.08 3.76 9.97
N TYR A 86 6.17 2.46 10.22
CA TYR A 86 6.39 1.46 9.17
C TYR A 86 5.05 0.84 8.76
N GLY A 87 4.75 0.93 7.48
CA GLY A 87 3.43 0.69 6.92
C GLY A 87 3.41 -0.35 5.82
N TYR A 88 2.21 -0.85 5.54
CA TYR A 88 1.90 -1.79 4.48
C TYR A 88 0.71 -1.28 3.67
N ILE A 89 0.84 -1.34 2.34
CA ILE A 89 -0.25 -1.05 1.41
C ILE A 89 -0.35 -2.14 0.36
N ALA A 90 -1.57 -2.52 0.01
CA ALA A 90 -1.84 -3.43 -1.10
C ALA A 90 -2.98 -2.90 -1.96
N PHE A 91 -2.80 -2.94 -3.27
CA PHE A 91 -3.76 -2.42 -4.23
C PHE A 91 -3.84 -3.26 -5.50
N VAL A 92 -4.93 -3.06 -6.23
CA VAL A 92 -5.24 -3.73 -7.50
C VAL A 92 -5.84 -2.72 -8.47
N PHE A 93 -5.58 -2.90 -9.76
CA PHE A 93 -6.29 -2.21 -10.84
C PHE A 93 -7.30 -3.16 -11.47
N ILE A 94 -8.56 -2.71 -11.56
CA ILE A 94 -9.66 -3.45 -12.18
C ILE A 94 -9.89 -2.89 -13.58
N GLU A 95 -9.43 -3.63 -14.59
CA GLU A 95 -9.47 -3.20 -15.99
C GLU A 95 -10.90 -2.93 -16.48
N LYS A 96 -11.85 -3.80 -16.13
CA LYS A 96 -13.25 -3.68 -16.55
C LYS A 96 -13.88 -2.34 -16.16
N THR A 97 -13.61 -1.85 -14.96
CA THR A 97 -14.16 -0.58 -14.46
C THR A 97 -13.19 0.58 -14.61
N GLN A 98 -11.94 0.32 -15.01
CA GLN A 98 -10.84 1.29 -15.03
C GLN A 98 -10.65 1.97 -13.67
N MET A 99 -10.75 1.19 -12.58
CA MET A 99 -10.67 1.69 -11.21
C MET A 99 -9.55 1.02 -10.44
N TRP A 100 -8.89 1.79 -9.57
CA TRP A 100 -8.00 1.27 -8.56
C TRP A 100 -8.76 0.91 -7.29
N LEU A 101 -8.26 -0.10 -6.57
CA LEU A 101 -8.79 -0.49 -5.28
C LEU A 101 -7.65 -0.62 -4.28
N ILE A 102 -7.71 0.14 -3.19
CA ILE A 102 -6.87 -0.06 -2.03
C ILE A 102 -7.50 -1.17 -1.18
N LYS A 103 -6.88 -2.35 -1.22
CA LYS A 103 -7.35 -3.55 -0.54
C LYS A 103 -6.91 -3.58 0.92
N SER A 104 -5.70 -3.10 1.23
CA SER A 104 -5.16 -3.05 2.58
C SER A 104 -4.30 -1.80 2.76
N PHE A 105 -4.38 -1.20 3.94
CA PHE A 105 -3.59 -0.03 4.33
C PHE A 105 -3.48 -0.03 5.86
N LYS A 106 -2.35 -0.47 6.41
CA LYS A 106 -2.20 -0.71 7.85
C LYS A 106 -0.75 -0.54 8.30
N LYS A 107 -0.53 -0.37 9.60
CA LYS A 107 0.81 -0.50 10.17
C LYS A 107 1.31 -1.92 9.88
N ASN A 108 2.58 -2.04 9.54
CA ASN A 108 3.20 -3.33 9.38
C ASN A 108 3.86 -3.70 10.73
N GLU A 109 3.27 -4.65 11.45
CA GLU A 109 3.75 -5.07 12.78
C GLU A 109 5.02 -5.92 12.69
N ASN A 110 5.20 -6.60 11.56
CA ASN A 110 6.47 -7.23 11.22
C ASN A 110 7.36 -6.17 10.57
N SER A 111 8.03 -5.33 11.36
CA SER A 111 9.34 -4.82 10.95
C SER A 111 10.23 -6.04 10.79
N GLY A 112 10.16 -6.69 9.62
CA GLY A 112 10.83 -7.96 9.41
C GLY A 112 12.27 -7.82 9.87
N VAL A 113 12.73 -8.85 10.57
CA VAL A 113 14.10 -9.16 11.00
C VAL A 113 15.09 -9.22 9.80
N ARG A 114 14.81 -8.51 8.71
CA ARG A 114 15.57 -8.42 7.46
C ARG A 114 15.90 -6.99 7.03
N HIS A 115 15.50 -5.95 7.77
CA HIS A 115 15.87 -4.57 7.44
C HIS A 115 16.31 -3.76 8.66
N GLN A 116 17.34 -4.25 9.36
CA GLN A 116 18.14 -3.39 10.21
C GLN A 116 19.53 -3.21 9.60
N PRO A 117 19.81 -2.13 8.84
CA PRO A 117 21.19 -1.76 8.54
C PRO A 117 21.99 -1.43 9.81
N PHE A 118 21.31 -1.08 10.90
CA PHE A 118 21.94 -0.52 12.10
C PHE A 118 22.28 -1.53 13.20
N GLN A 119 21.77 -2.77 13.15
CA GLN A 119 22.13 -3.80 14.14
C GLN A 119 23.50 -4.45 13.91
N VAL A 120 24.13 -4.19 12.76
CA VAL A 120 25.48 -4.71 12.45
C VAL A 120 26.59 -3.81 12.99
N LEU A 121 26.32 -2.52 13.22
CA LEU A 121 27.34 -1.58 13.72
C LEU A 121 27.65 -1.76 15.21
N GLU A 122 26.68 -2.13 16.05
CA GLU A 122 26.93 -2.33 17.48
C GLU A 122 27.75 -3.59 17.79
N LYS A 123 27.80 -4.56 16.86
CA LYS A 123 28.59 -5.80 17.02
C LYS A 123 30.02 -5.72 16.48
N LEU A 124 30.42 -4.58 15.91
CA LEU A 124 31.78 -4.34 15.40
C LEU A 124 32.62 -3.44 16.32
N ILE A 125 32.07 -3.00 17.46
CA ILE A 125 32.69 -2.04 18.38
C ILE A 125 33.00 -2.67 19.77
N HIS A 126 32.93 -4.00 19.90
CA HIS A 126 33.36 -4.71 21.12
C HIS A 126 34.29 -5.88 20.77
#